data_AF-A0A2N2SU46-F1
#
_entry.id   AF-A0A2N2SU46-F1
#
_cell.length_a   1.000
_cell.length_b   1.000
_cell.length_c   1.000
_cell.angle_alpha   90.00
_cell.angle_beta   90.00
_cell.angle_gamma   90.00
#
_symmetry.space_group_name_H-M   'P 1'
#
loop_
_entity.id
_entity.type
_entity.pdbx_description
1 polymer ?
#
loop_
_entity_poly.entity_id
_entity_poly.type
_entity_poly.pdbx_seq_one_letter_code
_entity_poly.pdbx_strand_id
1 'polypeptide(L)'
;MVAMALDRHIARLAKILVDSENITFDEAQAKLRKLTLEVVVSTDATSPAAHAAVLTAVAIGRRTFVGGVSVTGAIDQPLNAAFPLKAENLREAVYSLGASTLDAPPSRIIVIGVAETPSGVWAISTWWNGWRAGTAQTGKAV
;
A
#
# COMPACT_ATOMS: atom_id res chain seq x y z
N MET A 1 10.57 17.81 5.96
CA MET A 1 9.32 18.38 6.53
C MET A 1 8.18 17.35 6.66
N VAL A 2 8.10 16.29 5.83
CA VAL A 2 7.07 15.24 5.94
C VAL A 2 7.23 14.32 7.17
N ALA A 3 8.48 13.99 7.55
CA ALA A 3 8.76 13.12 8.70
C ALA A 3 8.14 13.65 10.02
N MET A 4 8.38 14.92 10.36
CA MET A 4 7.84 15.54 11.58
C MET A 4 6.31 15.59 11.66
N ALA A 5 5.61 15.63 10.52
CA ALA A 5 4.14 15.61 10.51
C ALA A 5 3.61 14.21 10.82
N LEU A 6 4.23 13.18 10.25
CA LEU A 6 3.90 11.78 10.53
C LEU A 6 4.17 11.44 12.00
N ASP A 7 5.28 11.93 12.57
CA ASP A 7 5.61 11.72 13.99
C ASP A 7 4.53 12.23 14.94
N ARG A 8 3.93 13.41 14.64
CA ARG A 8 2.80 13.93 15.43
C ARG A 8 1.54 13.10 15.27
N HIS A 9 1.24 12.60 14.07
CA HIS A 9 0.09 11.73 13.85
C HIS A 9 0.26 10.38 14.54
N ILE A 10 1.46 9.80 14.48
CA ILE A 10 1.82 8.57 15.19
C ILE A 10 1.68 8.77 16.70
N ALA A 11 2.15 9.90 17.25
CA ALA A 11 1.99 10.20 18.68
C ALA A 11 0.51 10.26 19.11
N ARG A 12 -0.36 10.82 18.27
CA ARG A 12 -1.82 10.84 18.51
C ARG A 12 -2.44 9.45 18.45
N LEU A 13 -2.10 8.65 17.44
CA LEU A 13 -2.61 7.27 17.33
C LEU A 13 -2.12 6.38 18.46
N ALA A 14 -0.85 6.52 18.85
CA ALA A 14 -0.27 5.80 19.98
C ALA A 14 -0.98 6.17 21.28
N LYS A 15 -1.27 7.45 21.51
CA LYS A 15 -2.05 7.87 22.69
C LYS A 15 -3.46 7.28 22.71
N ILE A 16 -4.16 7.27 21.57
CA ILE A 16 -5.48 6.64 21.47
C ILE A 16 -5.41 5.16 21.84
N LEU A 17 -4.41 4.43 21.34
CA LEU A 17 -4.20 3.01 21.65
C LEU A 17 -3.87 2.77 23.12
N VAL A 18 -3.00 3.60 23.71
CA VAL A 18 -2.70 3.57 25.15
C VAL A 18 -3.98 3.69 25.97
N ASP A 19 -4.84 4.66 25.62
CA ASP A 19 -6.08 4.92 26.36
C ASP A 19 -7.12 3.82 26.15
N SER A 20 -7.24 3.28 24.93
CA SER A 20 -8.26 2.28 24.61
C SER A 20 -7.89 0.86 25.02
N GLU A 21 -6.60 0.52 25.02
CA GLU A 21 -6.11 -0.84 25.28
C GLU A 21 -5.33 -0.97 26.60
N ASN A 22 -5.14 0.13 27.33
CA ASN A 22 -4.37 0.17 28.58
C ASN A 22 -2.95 -0.41 28.46
N ILE A 23 -2.28 -0.06 27.35
CA ILE A 23 -0.90 -0.48 27.03
C ILE A 23 0.08 0.68 27.17
N THR A 24 1.37 0.40 27.18
CA THR A 24 2.42 1.42 27.18
C THR A 24 2.55 2.10 25.81
N PHE A 25 3.19 3.27 25.78
CA PHE A 25 3.42 3.99 24.53
C PHE A 25 4.33 3.21 23.57
N ASP A 26 5.34 2.50 24.11
CA ASP A 26 6.25 1.67 23.32
C ASP A 26 5.51 0.48 22.69
N GLU A 27 4.61 -0.17 23.43
CA GLU A 27 3.75 -1.23 22.90
C GLU A 27 2.80 -0.71 21.82
N ALA A 28 2.20 0.48 22.03
CA ALA A 28 1.34 1.11 21.05
C ALA A 28 2.10 1.45 19.75
N GLN A 29 3.31 2.01 19.87
CA GLN A 29 4.17 2.27 18.72
C GLN A 29 4.58 0.97 18.01
N ALA A 30 4.95 -0.07 18.76
CA ALA A 30 5.27 -1.37 18.19
C ALA A 30 4.07 -1.97 17.44
N LYS A 31 2.85 -1.82 17.96
CA LYS A 31 1.61 -2.25 17.29
C LYS A 31 1.36 -1.48 16.00
N LEU A 32 1.53 -0.16 16.00
CA LEU A 32 1.39 0.66 14.80
C LEU A 32 2.43 0.30 13.73
N ARG A 33 3.68 0.05 14.13
CA ARG A 33 4.75 -0.39 13.22
C ARG A 33 4.50 -1.78 12.60
N LYS A 34 3.62 -2.61 13.17
CA LYS A 34 3.17 -3.86 12.54
C LYS A 34 2.15 -3.63 11.44
N LEU A 35 1.58 -2.43 11.31
CA LEU A 35 0.67 -2.09 10.21
C LEU A 35 1.47 -1.79 8.96
N THR A 36 1.61 -2.80 8.11
CA THR A 36 2.31 -2.77 6.82
C THR A 36 1.35 -3.09 5.67
N LEU A 37 1.63 -2.54 4.50
CA LEU A 37 0.88 -2.80 3.26
C LEU A 37 1.80 -3.37 2.18
N GLU A 38 1.37 -4.43 1.51
CA GLU A 38 1.95 -4.87 0.25
C GLU A 38 0.95 -4.62 -0.89
N VAL A 39 1.44 -4.04 -1.99
CA VAL A 39 0.71 -3.90 -3.24
C VAL A 39 1.25 -4.93 -4.22
N VAL A 40 0.43 -5.94 -4.55
CA VAL A 40 0.78 -6.99 -5.51
C VAL A 40 0.31 -6.55 -6.90
N VAL A 41 1.25 -6.41 -7.82
CA VAL A 41 0.98 -6.01 -9.20
C VAL A 41 1.06 -7.24 -10.10
N SER A 42 -0.07 -7.63 -10.68
CA SER A 42 -0.10 -8.72 -11.64
C SER A 42 0.42 -8.30 -13.02
N THR A 43 0.78 -9.27 -13.85
CA THR A 43 1.24 -9.06 -15.23
C THR A 43 0.17 -8.47 -16.16
N ASP A 44 -1.12 -8.62 -15.85
CA ASP A 44 -2.24 -8.02 -16.59
C ASP A 44 -2.53 -6.56 -16.18
N ALA A 45 -1.89 -6.06 -15.11
CA ALA A 45 -2.08 -4.72 -14.56
C ALA A 45 -1.32 -3.64 -15.34
N THR A 46 -1.48 -3.58 -16.66
CA THR A 46 -0.74 -2.70 -17.60
C THR A 46 -1.48 -1.42 -17.97
N SER A 47 -2.77 -1.33 -17.64
CA SER A 47 -3.63 -0.21 -18.04
C SER A 47 -3.31 1.08 -17.26
N PRO A 48 -3.67 2.27 -17.79
CA PRO A 48 -3.51 3.53 -17.06
C PRO A 48 -4.21 3.55 -15.70
N ALA A 49 -5.39 2.92 -15.62
CA ALA A 49 -6.14 2.79 -14.37
C ALA A 49 -5.44 1.89 -13.36
N ALA A 50 -4.85 0.78 -13.81
CA ALA A 50 -4.08 -0.12 -12.97
C ALA A 50 -2.88 0.60 -12.33
N HIS A 51 -2.10 1.32 -13.13
CA HIS A 51 -0.96 2.07 -12.61
C HIS A 51 -1.38 3.22 -11.70
N ALA A 52 -2.46 3.93 -12.04
CA ALA A 52 -3.03 4.94 -11.15
C ALA A 52 -3.44 4.33 -9.79
N ALA A 53 -4.02 3.13 -9.78
CA ALA A 53 -4.36 2.41 -8.55
C ALA A 53 -3.11 2.04 -7.73
N VAL A 54 -2.06 1.50 -8.37
CA VAL A 54 -0.78 1.20 -7.71
C VAL A 54 -0.18 2.46 -7.08
N LEU A 55 -0.02 3.53 -7.87
CA LEU A 55 0.60 4.77 -7.40
C LEU A 55 -0.21 5.43 -6.28
N THR A 56 -1.54 5.37 -6.36
CA THR A 56 -2.44 5.86 -5.30
C THR A 56 -2.27 5.04 -4.02
N ALA A 57 -2.29 3.71 -4.12
CA ALA A 57 -2.12 2.83 -2.98
C ALA A 57 -0.79 3.07 -2.27
N VAL A 58 0.30 3.27 -3.01
CA VAL A 58 1.62 3.59 -2.44
C VAL A 58 1.64 4.98 -1.80
N ALA A 59 1.20 6.01 -2.52
CA ALA A 59 1.24 7.38 -2.03
C ALA A 59 0.41 7.57 -0.75
N ILE A 60 -0.80 7.00 -0.72
CA ILE A 60 -1.66 7.06 0.46
C ILE A 60 -1.16 6.10 1.53
N GLY A 61 -0.80 4.88 1.15
CA GLY A 61 -0.34 3.84 2.07
C GLY A 61 0.85 4.30 2.92
N ARG A 62 1.83 4.98 2.32
CA ARG A 62 3.01 5.49 3.05
C ARG A 62 2.66 6.43 4.21
N ARG A 63 1.50 7.08 4.15
CA ARG A 63 1.03 8.03 5.18
C ARG A 63 0.20 7.34 6.27
N THR A 64 -0.33 6.15 5.98
CA THR A 64 -1.29 5.44 6.84
C THR A 64 -0.68 4.22 7.51
N PHE A 65 0.18 3.48 6.79
CA PHE A 65 0.83 2.27 7.27
C PHE A 65 2.21 2.61 7.84
N VAL A 66 2.27 2.77 9.16
CA VAL A 66 3.47 3.18 9.90
C VAL A 66 4.61 2.17 9.73
N GLY A 67 4.29 0.89 9.52
CA GLY A 67 5.27 -0.16 9.24
C GLY A 67 5.88 -0.10 7.83
N GLY A 68 5.32 0.72 6.93
CA GLY A 68 5.79 0.87 5.56
C GLY A 68 4.91 0.21 4.51
N VAL A 69 5.27 0.45 3.26
CA VAL A 69 4.57 -0.06 2.07
C VAL A 69 5.57 -0.70 1.14
N SER A 70 5.29 -1.92 0.68
CA SER A 70 6.03 -2.59 -0.39
C SER A 70 5.18 -2.76 -1.64
N VAL A 71 5.86 -2.99 -2.76
CA VAL A 71 5.24 -3.35 -4.03
C VAL A 71 5.99 -4.54 -4.61
N THR A 72 5.26 -5.57 -5.00
CA THR A 72 5.79 -6.83 -5.54
C THR A 72 5.06 -7.22 -6.83
N GLY A 73 5.60 -8.21 -7.56
CA GLY A 73 5.06 -8.66 -8.83
C GLY A 73 5.64 -7.94 -10.05
N ALA A 74 4.82 -7.70 -11.07
CA ALA A 74 5.22 -7.22 -12.39
C ALA A 74 5.48 -5.70 -12.45
N ILE A 75 6.42 -5.20 -11.63
CA ILE A 75 6.71 -3.76 -11.51
C ILE A 75 7.76 -3.22 -12.47
N ASP A 76 8.40 -4.07 -13.27
CA ASP A 76 9.34 -3.63 -14.31
C ASP A 76 8.64 -3.19 -15.62
N GLN A 77 7.31 -3.20 -15.64
CA GLN A 77 6.53 -2.75 -16.79
C GLN A 77 6.70 -1.23 -17.06
N PRO A 78 6.69 -0.79 -18.33
CA PRO A 78 6.76 0.63 -18.68
C PRO A 78 5.68 1.45 -17.98
N LEU A 79 6.03 2.63 -17.49
CA LEU A 79 5.09 3.45 -16.74
C LEU A 79 3.96 3.99 -17.65
N ASN A 80 2.81 3.33 -17.58
CA ASN A 80 1.57 3.78 -18.19
C ASN A 80 0.75 4.66 -17.23
N ALA A 81 1.18 5.88 -16.96
CA ALA A 81 0.40 6.82 -16.13
C ALA A 81 0.49 8.22 -16.72
N ALA A 82 -0.64 8.95 -16.73
CA ALA A 82 -0.68 10.36 -17.17
C ALA A 82 -0.02 11.33 -16.17
N PHE A 83 0.44 10.82 -15.02
CA PHE A 83 1.04 11.62 -13.97
C PHE A 83 2.52 11.88 -14.28
N PRO A 84 3.01 13.14 -14.27
CA PRO A 84 4.36 13.48 -14.68
C PRO A 84 5.38 13.11 -13.59
N LEU A 85 5.64 11.81 -13.43
CA LEU A 85 6.76 11.29 -12.64
C LEU A 85 7.99 11.22 -13.53
N LYS A 86 9.16 11.56 -12.95
CA LYS A 86 10.46 11.29 -13.58
C LYS A 86 10.80 9.81 -13.37
N ALA A 87 10.07 8.93 -14.05
CA ALA A 87 10.21 7.48 -13.97
C ALA A 87 9.86 6.84 -15.32
N GLU A 88 10.67 5.89 -15.77
CA GLU A 88 10.47 5.19 -17.03
C GLU A 88 9.58 3.93 -16.85
N ASN A 89 9.62 3.33 -15.67
CA ASN A 89 8.88 2.12 -15.33
C ASN A 89 8.15 2.26 -13.99
N LEU A 90 7.25 1.31 -13.71
CA LEU A 90 6.44 1.33 -12.50
C LEU A 90 7.28 1.21 -11.22
N ARG A 91 8.39 0.44 -11.25
CA ARG A 91 9.31 0.27 -10.12
C ARG A 91 9.91 1.60 -9.66
N GLU A 92 10.47 2.37 -10.59
CA GLU A 92 11.01 3.71 -10.31
C GLU A 92 9.94 4.63 -9.74
N ALA A 93 8.74 4.59 -10.33
CA ALA A 93 7.61 5.40 -9.90
C ALA A 93 7.22 5.09 -8.45
N VAL A 94 7.03 3.82 -8.08
CA VAL A 94 6.61 3.44 -6.71
C VAL A 94 7.70 3.71 -5.67
N TYR A 95 8.98 3.52 -6.01
CA TYR A 95 10.08 3.88 -5.10
C TYR A 95 10.21 5.39 -4.92
N SER A 96 9.99 6.19 -5.97
CA SER A 96 9.97 7.66 -5.83
C SER A 96 8.85 8.15 -4.89
N LEU A 97 7.72 7.43 -4.84
CA LEU A 97 6.62 7.71 -3.92
C LEU A 97 6.89 7.19 -2.50
N GLY A 98 7.89 6.32 -2.34
CA GLY A 98 8.40 5.84 -1.06
C GLY A 98 7.92 4.45 -0.67
N ALA A 99 7.64 3.58 -1.64
CA ALA A 99 7.66 2.15 -1.39
C ALA A 99 9.06 1.70 -0.96
N SER A 100 9.14 0.65 -0.15
CA SER A 100 10.37 0.01 0.31
C SER A 100 10.18 -1.49 0.42
N THR A 101 11.25 -2.23 0.68
CA THR A 101 11.14 -3.63 1.10
C THR A 101 10.57 -3.70 2.52
N LEU A 102 9.89 -4.80 2.83
CA LEU A 102 9.44 -5.13 4.19
C LEU A 102 10.26 -6.31 4.71
N ASP A 103 10.68 -6.24 5.97
CA ASP A 103 11.49 -7.30 6.61
C ASP A 103 10.63 -8.44 7.19
N ALA A 104 9.31 -8.27 7.20
CA ALA A 104 8.33 -9.22 7.72
C ALA A 104 7.13 -9.32 6.77
N PRO A 105 6.34 -10.41 6.85
CA PRO A 105 5.11 -10.54 6.06
C PRO A 105 4.18 -9.33 6.23
N PRO A 106 3.50 -8.89 5.15
CA PRO A 106 2.64 -7.73 5.22
C PRO A 106 1.39 -8.01 6.06
N SER A 107 0.90 -6.98 6.76
CA SER A 107 -0.33 -7.07 7.54
C SER A 107 -1.59 -6.97 6.68
N ARG A 108 -1.48 -6.34 5.51
CA ARG A 108 -2.55 -6.10 4.53
C ARG A 108 -2.00 -6.22 3.12
N ILE A 109 -2.80 -6.75 2.20
CA ILE A 109 -2.45 -6.87 0.78
C ILE A 109 -3.51 -6.19 -0.07
N ILE A 110 -3.07 -5.43 -1.08
CA ILE A 110 -3.91 -4.95 -2.17
C ILE A 110 -3.40 -5.55 -3.47
N VAL A 111 -4.28 -6.24 -4.20
CA VAL A 111 -3.96 -6.83 -5.49
C VAL A 111 -4.50 -5.95 -6.62
N ILE A 112 -3.64 -5.61 -7.55
CA ILE A 112 -3.99 -4.91 -8.80
C ILE A 112 -3.82 -5.90 -9.95
N GLY A 113 -4.91 -6.18 -10.68
CA GLY A 113 -4.98 -7.26 -11.67
C GLY A 113 -5.32 -8.62 -11.04
N VAL A 114 -4.96 -9.71 -11.73
CA VAL A 114 -5.27 -11.09 -11.30
C VAL A 114 -4.03 -11.78 -10.72
N ALA A 115 -3.95 -11.86 -9.38
CA ALA A 115 -2.90 -12.61 -8.71
C ALA A 115 -3.45 -13.42 -7.53
N GLU A 116 -2.77 -14.53 -7.23
CA GLU A 116 -2.98 -15.27 -5.99
C GLU A 116 -2.41 -14.50 -4.79
N THR A 117 -3.06 -14.64 -3.64
CA THR A 117 -2.59 -14.03 -2.39
C THR A 117 -2.37 -15.10 -1.33
N PRO A 118 -1.35 -14.96 -0.47
CA PRO A 118 -1.16 -15.86 0.67
C PRO A 118 -2.43 -15.99 1.52
N SER A 119 -2.76 -17.21 1.91
CA SER A 119 -3.88 -17.45 2.84
C SER A 119 -3.56 -16.88 4.23
N GLY A 120 -4.58 -16.43 4.94
CA GLY A 120 -4.44 -15.93 6.31
C GLY A 120 -4.01 -14.46 6.46
N VAL A 121 -3.65 -13.77 5.36
CA VAL A 121 -3.47 -12.32 5.36
C VAL A 121 -4.73 -11.66 4.82
N TRP A 122 -5.16 -10.56 5.45
CA TRP A 122 -6.29 -9.80 4.93
C TRP A 122 -5.89 -9.14 3.60
N ALA A 123 -6.60 -9.49 2.54
CA ALA A 123 -6.30 -9.05 1.19
C ALA A 123 -7.57 -8.62 0.44
N ILE A 124 -7.42 -7.64 -0.44
CA ILE A 124 -8.46 -7.17 -1.35
C ILE A 124 -7.92 -7.06 -2.77
N SER A 125 -8.79 -7.19 -3.76
CA SER A 125 -8.49 -6.88 -5.16
C SER A 125 -9.21 -5.62 -5.61
N THR A 126 -8.58 -4.84 -6.48
CA THR A 126 -9.20 -3.66 -7.10
C THR A 126 -9.84 -4.00 -8.43
N TRP A 127 -10.92 -3.30 -8.78
CA TRP A 127 -11.55 -3.38 -10.10
C TRP A 127 -11.93 -1.99 -10.61
N TRP A 128 -12.08 -1.86 -11.93
CA TRP A 128 -12.54 -0.64 -12.59
C TRP A 128 -13.28 -0.96 -13.89
N ASN A 129 -14.32 -0.19 -14.18
CA ASN A 129 -15.09 -0.25 -15.41
C ASN A 129 -15.59 1.15 -15.78
N GLY A 130 -14.91 1.77 -16.75
CA GLY A 130 -15.13 3.17 -17.10
C GLY A 130 -14.85 4.09 -15.90
N TRP A 131 -15.87 4.82 -15.45
CA TRP A 131 -15.78 5.72 -14.29
C TRP A 131 -15.99 5.03 -12.94
N ARG A 132 -16.43 3.77 -12.94
CA ARG A 132 -16.68 3.00 -11.72
C ARG A 132 -15.40 2.29 -11.31
N ALA A 133 -15.10 2.32 -10.03
CA ALA A 133 -14.00 1.56 -9.46
C ALA A 133 -14.35 1.14 -8.03
N GLY A 134 -13.69 0.12 -7.53
CA GLY A 134 -13.90 -0.36 -6.18
C GLY A 134 -12.95 -1.48 -5.78
N THR A 135 -13.30 -2.12 -4.68
CA THR A 135 -12.55 -3.23 -4.10
C THR A 135 -13.46 -4.44 -3.93
N ALA A 136 -12.92 -5.64 -4.12
CA ALA A 136 -13.58 -6.91 -3.89
C ALA A 136 -12.68 -7.84 -3.07
N GLN A 137 -13.21 -8.99 -2.66
CA GLN A 137 -12.37 -10.08 -2.17
C GLN A 137 -11.39 -10.51 -3.27
N THR A 138 -10.23 -11.01 -2.87
CA THR A 138 -9.25 -11.53 -3.83
C THR A 138 -9.87 -12.65 -4.67
N GLY A 139 -9.57 -12.64 -5.98
CA GLY A 139 -10.18 -13.55 -6.95
C GLY A 139 -11.64 -13.26 -7.35
N LYS A 140 -12.26 -12.18 -6.83
CA LYS A 140 -13.64 -11.77 -7.17
C LYS A 140 -13.76 -10.36 -7.75
N ALA A 141 -12.64 -9.68 -8.00
CA ALA A 141 -12.63 -8.41 -8.70
C ALA A 141 -12.94 -8.64 -10.18
N VAL A 142 -13.99 -7.99 -10.69
CA VAL A 142 -14.43 -8.03 -12.10
C VAL A 142 -14.51 -6.60 -12.62
#